data_AF-A0A5D0TY59-F1
#
_entry.id   AF-A0A5D0TY59-F1
#
_cell.length_a   1.000
_cell.length_b   1.000
_cell.length_c   1.000
_cell.angle_alpha   90.00
_cell.angle_beta   90.00
_cell.angle_gamma   90.00
#
_symmetry.space_group_name_H-M   'P 1'
#
loop_
_entity.id
_entity.type
_entity.pdbx_description
1 polymer ?
#
loop_
_entity_poly.entity_id
_entity_poly.type
_entity_poly.pdbx_seq_one_letter_code
_entity_poly.pdbx_strand_id
1 'polypeptide(L)'
;MTVRLSAVIMHHPRRAALLPGLLRSCAPLAPRVIEDPRPGGPPSALRTAKRAWASITADATHHLVLQDDVVPVPGFARELTEAIAHRPGFGLALCVNWNSPHNSYLTRKAAMAGRAWAPLSRYEWTPTLGLVLPVREARALAEHLSRLPDDAFWGDDDEAIIDFRNRRGLPMTATIPHLVDHTDHPSLAGNDLDGSRHGTVLAPGLRLPPGHWADSPDEAGFTGGPHEFTVELRGSRCLIRFVRPGADEYVSHPYGWYWHDWCGVAGFDPDTILDGFADFLSSGLVAGGVTVAEATEVWAAGYLLGADLARSGARPVADGPVRAALRTAALESWIDSGLRARPAADARAAYAAICAAGCARGSSDHSGAACPV
;
A
#
# COMPACT_ATOMS: atom_id res chain seq x y z
N MET A 1 17.05 -7.36 20.02
CA MET A 1 18.10 -7.42 18.98
C MET A 1 18.51 -5.99 18.64
N THR A 2 19.81 -5.69 18.55
CA THR A 2 20.28 -4.36 18.12
C THR A 2 20.25 -4.27 16.59
N VAL A 3 19.45 -3.36 16.04
CA VAL A 3 19.36 -3.13 14.59
C VAL A 3 20.59 -2.34 14.13
N ARG A 4 21.29 -2.87 13.13
CA ARG A 4 22.31 -2.15 12.35
C ARG A 4 21.84 -2.08 10.90
N LEU A 5 21.53 -0.88 10.44
CA LEU A 5 20.90 -0.66 9.14
C LEU A 5 21.95 -0.16 8.14
N SER A 6 22.15 -0.91 7.06
CA SER A 6 22.78 -0.38 5.85
C SER A 6 21.74 0.37 5.05
N ALA A 7 21.98 1.61 4.66
CA ALA A 7 21.02 2.42 3.93
C ALA A 7 21.64 2.99 2.64
N VAL A 8 20.90 2.91 1.54
CA VAL A 8 21.28 3.49 0.24
C VAL A 8 20.10 4.20 -0.42
N ILE A 9 20.40 5.19 -1.27
CA ILE A 9 19.44 5.88 -2.13
C ILE A 9 19.83 5.60 -3.57
N MET A 10 18.92 5.01 -4.36
CA MET A 10 19.02 4.95 -5.82
C MET A 10 18.80 6.35 -6.39
N HIS A 11 19.74 6.85 -7.20
CA HIS A 11 19.70 8.24 -7.66
C HIS A 11 19.91 8.40 -9.16
N HIS A 12 19.04 9.17 -9.80
CA HIS A 12 19.19 9.64 -11.17
C HIS A 12 19.62 11.12 -11.19
N PRO A 13 20.68 11.52 -11.94
CA PRO A 13 21.19 12.90 -11.94
C PRO A 13 20.16 13.99 -12.29
N ARG A 14 19.13 13.66 -13.10
CA ARG A 14 18.00 14.56 -13.39
C ARG A 14 17.21 15.00 -12.14
N ARG A 15 17.31 14.29 -11.02
CA ARG A 15 16.66 14.59 -9.74
C ARG A 15 17.62 15.12 -8.68
N ALA A 16 18.80 15.59 -9.07
CA ALA A 16 19.85 16.06 -8.13
C ALA A 16 19.35 17.10 -7.11
N ALA A 17 18.37 17.92 -7.49
CA ALA A 17 17.76 18.93 -6.61
C ALA A 17 17.01 18.34 -5.39
N LEU A 18 16.52 17.10 -5.48
CA LEU A 18 15.76 16.44 -4.39
C LEU A 18 16.66 15.88 -3.30
N LEU A 19 17.87 15.48 -3.69
CA LEU A 19 18.78 14.69 -2.87
C LEU A 19 19.17 15.38 -1.53
N PRO A 20 19.51 16.69 -1.49
CA PRO A 20 19.87 17.33 -0.21
C PRO A 20 18.74 17.30 0.82
N GLY A 21 17.48 17.43 0.38
CA GLY A 21 16.31 17.35 1.24
C GLY A 21 16.12 15.93 1.79
N LEU A 22 16.17 14.94 0.91
CA LEU A 22 16.06 13.52 1.27
C LEU A 22 17.13 13.09 2.28
N LEU A 23 18.39 13.45 2.05
CA LEU A 23 19.50 13.13 2.96
C LEU A 23 19.27 13.72 4.36
N ARG A 24 18.78 14.96 4.46
CA ARG A 24 18.45 15.58 5.76
C ARG A 24 17.32 14.83 6.47
N SER A 25 16.27 14.46 5.75
CA SER A 25 15.14 13.72 6.31
C SER A 25 15.51 12.30 6.76
N CYS A 26 16.59 11.72 6.22
CA CYS A 26 17.08 10.40 6.61
C CYS A 26 18.01 10.42 7.83
N ALA A 27 18.41 11.59 8.34
CA ALA A 27 19.31 11.65 9.49
C ALA A 27 18.69 10.95 10.73
N PRO A 28 19.47 10.18 11.51
CA PRO A 28 20.92 10.01 11.44
C PRO A 28 21.41 8.82 10.58
N LEU A 29 20.57 8.17 9.76
CA LEU A 29 20.95 6.94 9.02
C LEU A 29 22.08 7.14 8.00
N ALA A 30 22.31 8.37 7.51
CA ALA A 30 23.35 8.73 6.55
C ALA A 30 23.47 7.77 5.34
N PRO A 31 22.39 7.62 4.54
CA PRO A 31 22.39 6.69 3.43
C PRO A 31 23.43 7.05 2.36
N ARG A 32 24.04 6.02 1.75
CA ARG A 32 24.95 6.23 0.61
C ARG A 32 24.15 6.41 -0.68
N VAL A 33 24.59 7.34 -1.52
CA VAL A 33 23.94 7.61 -2.80
C VAL A 33 24.52 6.70 -3.86
N ILE A 34 23.66 5.97 -4.56
CA ILE A 34 24.00 5.04 -5.64
C ILE A 34 23.50 5.65 -6.93
N GLU A 35 24.41 6.27 -7.65
CA GLU A 35 24.10 6.90 -8.92
C GLU A 35 23.85 5.87 -10.01
N ASP A 36 22.90 6.23 -10.86
CA ASP A 36 22.63 5.55 -12.10
C ASP A 36 23.91 5.35 -12.95
N PRO A 37 24.29 4.11 -13.30
CA PRO A 37 25.43 3.81 -14.17
C PRO A 37 25.41 4.46 -15.55
N ARG A 38 24.22 4.65 -16.11
CA ARG A 38 23.99 5.01 -17.52
C ARG A 38 22.80 5.98 -17.62
N PRO A 39 22.90 7.18 -17.02
CA PRO A 39 21.78 8.13 -16.94
C PRO A 39 21.39 8.75 -18.29
N GLY A 40 22.26 8.62 -19.31
CA GLY A 40 21.97 9.02 -20.68
C GLY A 40 21.37 7.91 -21.56
N GLY A 41 21.26 6.69 -21.06
CA GLY A 41 20.68 5.55 -21.79
C GLY A 41 19.14 5.48 -21.67
N PRO A 42 18.52 4.45 -22.28
CA PRO A 42 17.09 4.18 -22.08
C PRO A 42 16.75 4.06 -20.58
N PRO A 43 15.58 4.52 -20.10
CA PRO A 43 15.18 4.37 -18.70
C PRO A 43 15.21 2.91 -18.23
N SER A 44 15.72 2.67 -17.02
CA SER A 44 15.68 1.36 -16.34
C SER A 44 16.02 1.60 -14.87
N ALA A 45 15.06 1.38 -13.98
CA ALA A 45 15.30 1.45 -12.54
C ALA A 45 16.20 0.28 -12.08
N LEU A 46 16.03 -0.87 -12.73
CA LEU A 46 16.71 -2.12 -12.42
C LEU A 46 18.24 -2.01 -12.40
N ARG A 47 18.86 -1.25 -13.33
CA ARG A 47 20.33 -1.09 -13.36
C ARG A 47 20.88 -0.42 -12.09
N THR A 48 20.14 0.55 -11.55
CA THR A 48 20.52 1.28 -10.33
C THR A 48 20.19 0.42 -9.12
N ALA A 49 19.06 -0.30 -9.15
CA ALA A 49 18.67 -1.25 -8.12
C ALA A 49 19.72 -2.35 -7.92
N LYS A 50 20.28 -2.93 -8.99
CA LYS A 50 21.38 -3.94 -8.90
C LYS A 50 22.55 -3.42 -8.08
N ARG A 51 22.98 -2.17 -8.33
CA ARG A 51 24.07 -1.55 -7.58
C ARG A 51 23.68 -1.24 -6.15
N ALA A 52 22.44 -0.79 -5.92
CA ALA A 52 21.93 -0.46 -4.61
C ALA A 52 21.88 -1.70 -3.71
N TRP A 53 21.25 -2.78 -4.16
CA TRP A 53 21.15 -4.05 -3.43
C TRP A 53 22.51 -4.72 -3.22
N ALA A 54 23.50 -4.51 -4.09
CA ALA A 54 24.87 -4.99 -3.89
C ALA A 54 25.67 -4.14 -2.88
N SER A 55 25.17 -2.95 -2.51
CA SER A 55 25.88 -1.97 -1.67
C SER A 55 25.54 -2.12 -0.19
N ILE A 56 25.70 -3.34 0.34
CA ILE A 56 25.43 -3.67 1.74
C ILE A 56 26.68 -3.44 2.59
N THR A 57 26.56 -2.79 3.76
CA THR A 57 27.70 -2.67 4.70
C THR A 57 27.95 -4.01 5.43
N ALA A 58 29.21 -4.32 5.71
CA ALA A 58 29.63 -5.66 6.14
C ALA A 58 28.95 -6.14 7.44
N ASP A 59 28.68 -5.23 8.37
CA ASP A 59 28.13 -5.49 9.70
C ASP A 59 26.61 -5.31 9.79
N ALA A 60 25.94 -4.99 8.69
CA ALA A 60 24.50 -4.74 8.66
C ALA A 60 23.67 -5.97 9.06
N THR A 61 22.59 -5.72 9.80
CA THR A 61 21.53 -6.70 10.07
C THR A 61 20.42 -6.63 9.02
N HIS A 62 20.20 -5.43 8.47
CA HIS A 62 19.15 -5.11 7.50
C HIS A 62 19.72 -4.15 6.46
N HIS A 63 19.13 -4.16 5.28
CA HIS A 63 19.49 -3.25 4.20
C HIS A 63 18.24 -2.51 3.71
N LEU A 64 18.32 -1.18 3.73
CA LEU A 64 17.33 -0.24 3.22
C LEU A 64 17.78 0.28 1.86
N VAL A 65 16.89 0.17 0.88
CA VAL A 65 16.99 0.88 -0.40
C VAL A 65 15.84 1.89 -0.49
N LEU A 66 16.16 3.14 -0.78
CA LEU A 66 15.21 4.22 -1.06
C LEU A 66 15.35 4.67 -2.52
N GLN A 67 14.26 5.10 -3.14
CA GLN A 67 14.32 5.89 -4.38
C GLN A 67 14.61 7.37 -4.07
N ASP A 68 15.01 8.15 -5.08
CA ASP A 68 15.42 9.56 -4.90
C ASP A 68 14.27 10.57 -4.90
N ASP A 69 13.05 10.12 -5.18
CA ASP A 69 11.82 10.91 -5.18
C ASP A 69 10.91 10.60 -3.99
N VAL A 70 11.48 10.05 -2.92
CA VAL A 70 10.76 9.79 -1.67
C VAL A 70 10.77 10.98 -0.71
N VAL A 71 9.72 11.08 0.09
CA VAL A 71 9.58 12.02 1.20
C VAL A 71 9.43 11.22 2.50
N PRO A 72 10.52 11.05 3.29
CA PRO A 72 10.42 10.40 4.59
C PRO A 72 9.58 11.22 5.57
N VAL A 73 8.81 10.53 6.42
CA VAL A 73 8.03 11.19 7.48
C VAL A 73 8.93 11.78 8.58
N PRO A 74 8.48 12.80 9.34
CA PRO A 74 9.20 13.26 10.52
C PRO A 74 9.50 12.12 11.49
N GLY A 75 10.77 11.99 11.90
CA GLY A 75 11.21 10.90 12.79
C GLY A 75 11.45 9.55 12.10
N PHE A 76 11.50 9.53 10.77
CA PHE A 76 11.70 8.35 9.92
C PHE A 76 12.69 7.32 10.48
N ALA A 77 13.92 7.73 10.78
CA ALA A 77 14.98 6.82 11.22
C ALA A 77 14.64 6.06 12.51
N ARG A 78 13.98 6.73 13.46
CA ARG A 78 13.54 6.12 14.72
C ARG A 78 12.43 5.11 14.46
N GLU A 79 11.38 5.53 13.75
CA GLU A 79 10.23 4.67 13.46
C GLU A 79 10.63 3.43 12.63
N LEU A 80 11.52 3.62 11.65
CA LEU A 80 12.04 2.51 10.86
C LEU A 80 12.81 1.51 11.73
N THR A 81 13.65 1.99 12.63
CA THR A 81 14.44 1.14 13.52
C THR A 81 13.53 0.36 14.48
N GLU A 82 12.49 1.00 15.01
CA GLU A 82 11.48 0.36 15.86
C GLU A 82 10.68 -0.69 15.08
N ALA A 83 10.25 -0.38 13.85
CA ALA A 83 9.55 -1.31 12.97
C ALA A 83 10.39 -2.56 12.67
N ILE A 84 11.67 -2.37 12.30
CA ILE A 84 12.61 -3.47 12.05
C ILE A 84 12.81 -4.33 13.31
N ALA A 85 12.92 -3.71 14.48
CA ALA A 85 13.14 -4.44 15.74
C ALA A 85 11.97 -5.38 16.08
N HIS A 86 10.74 -5.02 15.71
CA HIS A 86 9.54 -5.84 15.92
C HIS A 86 9.33 -6.89 14.82
N ARG A 87 9.90 -6.68 13.62
CA ARG A 87 9.82 -7.62 12.50
C ARG A 87 11.17 -7.90 11.82
N PRO A 88 12.16 -8.45 12.55
CA PRO A 88 13.51 -8.64 12.01
C PRO A 88 13.61 -9.73 10.93
N GLY A 89 12.56 -10.53 10.72
CA GLY A 89 12.50 -11.60 9.73
C GLY A 89 11.71 -11.28 8.46
N PHE A 90 11.09 -10.10 8.38
CA PHE A 90 10.21 -9.71 7.26
C PHE A 90 10.88 -8.69 6.35
N GLY A 91 10.54 -8.72 5.06
CA GLY A 91 10.73 -7.57 4.20
C GLY A 91 9.69 -6.48 4.53
N LEU A 92 10.12 -5.23 4.65
CA LEU A 92 9.26 -4.10 4.99
C LEU A 92 9.17 -3.12 3.82
N ALA A 93 8.01 -3.04 3.19
CA ALA A 93 7.67 -1.97 2.27
C ALA A 93 7.24 -0.73 3.06
N LEU A 94 7.88 0.41 2.82
CA LEU A 94 7.68 1.62 3.61
C LEU A 94 6.55 2.50 3.07
N CYS A 95 6.06 2.19 1.87
CA CYS A 95 4.94 2.84 1.22
C CYS A 95 4.26 1.86 0.26
N VAL A 96 2.95 1.94 0.15
CA VAL A 96 2.15 1.30 -0.90
C VAL A 96 1.41 2.40 -1.63
N ASN A 97 1.63 2.51 -2.94
CA ASN A 97 0.94 3.51 -3.77
C ASN A 97 -0.57 3.29 -3.68
N TRP A 98 -1.33 4.36 -3.47
CA TRP A 98 -2.79 4.31 -3.26
C TRP A 98 -3.62 3.79 -4.45
N ASN A 99 -3.00 3.68 -5.63
CA ASN A 99 -3.56 3.23 -6.89
C ASN A 99 -3.12 1.80 -7.25
N SER A 100 -2.33 1.14 -6.39
CA SER A 100 -1.95 -0.27 -6.52
C SER A 100 -3.21 -1.16 -6.42
N PRO A 101 -3.56 -1.97 -7.44
CA PRO A 101 -4.83 -2.70 -7.46
C PRO A 101 -5.11 -3.60 -6.26
N HIS A 102 -4.10 -4.28 -5.71
CA HIS A 102 -4.29 -5.23 -4.61
C HIS A 102 -3.68 -4.73 -3.31
N ASN A 103 -2.43 -4.25 -3.35
CA ASN A 103 -1.67 -3.84 -2.18
C ASN A 103 -2.34 -2.67 -1.46
N SER A 104 -2.91 -1.69 -2.19
CA SER A 104 -3.61 -0.57 -1.55
C SER A 104 -4.88 -1.03 -0.84
N TYR A 105 -5.65 -1.95 -1.44
CA TYR A 105 -6.83 -2.51 -0.82
C TYR A 105 -6.49 -3.31 0.45
N LEU A 106 -5.47 -4.18 0.38
CA LEU A 106 -4.98 -4.92 1.55
C LEU A 106 -4.49 -3.99 2.66
N THR A 107 -3.84 -2.87 2.28
CA THR A 107 -3.39 -1.84 3.23
C THR A 107 -4.57 -1.14 3.89
N ARG A 108 -5.61 -0.78 3.13
CA ARG A 108 -6.85 -0.19 3.68
C ARG A 108 -7.55 -1.17 4.62
N LYS A 109 -7.67 -2.45 4.23
CA LYS A 109 -8.25 -3.51 5.07
C LYS A 109 -7.49 -3.65 6.39
N ALA A 110 -6.16 -3.69 6.33
CA ALA A 110 -5.32 -3.76 7.53
C ALA A 110 -5.46 -2.49 8.41
N ALA A 111 -5.53 -1.30 7.82
CA ALA A 111 -5.77 -0.07 8.57
C ALA A 111 -7.16 -0.06 9.24
N MET A 112 -8.21 -0.52 8.54
CA MET A 112 -9.56 -0.66 9.09
C MET A 112 -9.61 -1.67 10.25
N ALA A 113 -8.91 -2.80 10.11
CA ALA A 113 -8.70 -3.77 11.19
C ALA A 113 -7.89 -3.20 12.38
N GLY A 114 -7.29 -2.02 12.20
CA GLY A 114 -6.42 -1.39 13.17
C GLY A 114 -5.12 -2.15 13.33
N ARG A 115 -4.48 -2.61 12.24
CA ARG A 115 -3.16 -3.26 12.26
C ARG A 115 -2.05 -2.26 11.94
N ALA A 116 -0.86 -2.47 12.51
CA ALA A 116 0.36 -1.75 12.12
C ALA A 116 1.02 -2.29 10.84
N TRP A 117 0.52 -3.42 10.30
CA TRP A 117 1.14 -4.14 9.20
C TRP A 117 0.07 -4.59 8.21
N ALA A 118 0.33 -4.38 6.92
CA ALA A 118 -0.47 -4.95 5.83
C ALA A 118 0.34 -6.03 5.11
N PRO A 119 -0.24 -7.20 4.82
CA PRO A 119 0.41 -8.16 3.94
C PRO A 119 0.47 -7.61 2.52
N LEU A 120 1.52 -7.98 1.78
CA LEU A 120 1.64 -7.68 0.37
C LEU A 120 1.11 -8.82 -0.49
N SER A 121 0.32 -8.48 -1.51
CA SER A 121 -0.15 -9.39 -2.54
C SER A 121 1.02 -10.16 -3.16
N ARG A 122 0.83 -11.46 -3.41
CA ARG A 122 1.79 -12.29 -4.16
C ARG A 122 1.65 -12.15 -5.67
N TYR A 123 0.62 -11.42 -6.12
CA TYR A 123 0.25 -11.25 -7.52
C TYR A 123 0.54 -9.87 -8.06
N GLU A 124 0.90 -8.93 -7.18
CA GLU A 124 1.19 -7.56 -7.56
C GLU A 124 2.65 -7.23 -7.27
N TRP A 125 3.24 -6.38 -8.11
CA TRP A 125 4.61 -5.91 -7.98
C TRP A 125 4.92 -5.45 -6.55
N THR A 126 6.18 -5.65 -6.14
CA THR A 126 6.60 -5.30 -4.78
C THR A 126 6.86 -3.80 -4.69
N PRO A 127 6.25 -3.05 -3.75
CA PRO A 127 6.56 -1.63 -3.61
C PRO A 127 8.04 -1.40 -3.26
N THR A 128 8.78 -0.74 -4.15
CA THR A 128 10.23 -0.48 -4.03
C THR A 128 10.60 0.96 -3.70
N LEU A 129 9.60 1.85 -3.56
CA LEU A 129 9.81 3.27 -3.24
C LEU A 129 10.72 3.44 -2.00
N GLY A 130 10.44 2.65 -0.96
CA GLY A 130 11.37 2.37 0.11
C GLY A 130 11.19 0.94 0.60
N LEU A 131 12.25 0.15 0.56
CA LEU A 131 12.20 -1.27 0.90
C LEU A 131 13.35 -1.67 1.83
N VAL A 132 13.01 -2.36 2.91
CA VAL A 132 13.97 -2.98 3.84
C VAL A 132 13.91 -4.49 3.73
N LEU A 133 15.06 -5.14 3.60
CA LEU A 133 15.18 -6.58 3.74
C LEU A 133 16.16 -6.95 4.87
N PRO A 134 15.96 -8.09 5.56
CA PRO A 134 17.00 -8.71 6.36
C PRO A 134 18.24 -8.95 5.49
N VAL A 135 19.44 -8.74 6.04
CA VAL A 135 20.67 -8.68 5.23
C VAL A 135 20.93 -9.96 4.42
N ARG A 136 20.54 -11.12 4.97
CA ARG A 136 20.65 -12.41 4.27
C ARG A 136 19.84 -12.40 2.97
N GLU A 137 18.62 -11.91 3.05
CA GLU A 137 17.69 -11.84 1.93
C GLU A 137 18.08 -10.73 0.95
N ALA A 138 18.57 -9.60 1.46
CA ALA A 138 19.13 -8.53 0.62
C ALA A 138 20.32 -9.02 -0.23
N ARG A 139 21.22 -9.83 0.34
CA ARG A 139 22.35 -10.43 -0.40
C ARG A 139 21.87 -11.42 -1.46
N ALA A 140 20.89 -12.26 -1.12
CA ALA A 140 20.31 -13.21 -2.06
C ALA A 140 19.55 -12.49 -3.20
N LEU A 141 18.88 -11.37 -2.91
CA LEU A 141 18.26 -10.53 -3.92
C LEU A 141 19.31 -9.89 -4.82
N ALA A 142 20.39 -9.33 -4.27
CA ALA A 142 21.48 -8.76 -5.06
C ALA A 142 22.08 -9.77 -6.07
N GLU A 143 22.31 -11.01 -5.61
CA GLU A 143 22.78 -12.11 -6.45
C GLU A 143 21.76 -12.53 -7.52
N HIS A 144 20.47 -12.50 -7.19
CA HIS A 144 19.40 -12.75 -8.16
C HIS A 144 19.37 -11.67 -9.24
N LEU A 145 19.31 -10.39 -8.85
CA LEU A 145 19.24 -9.25 -9.77
C LEU A 145 20.49 -9.15 -10.65
N SER A 146 21.68 -9.53 -10.16
CA SER A 146 22.91 -9.49 -10.96
C SER A 146 22.91 -10.43 -12.18
N ARG A 147 22.02 -11.43 -12.20
CA ARG A 147 21.87 -12.39 -13.31
C ARG A 147 20.90 -11.92 -14.39
N LEU A 148 20.10 -10.91 -14.10
CA LEU A 148 19.15 -10.35 -15.05
C LEU A 148 19.90 -9.43 -16.04
N PRO A 149 19.44 -9.31 -17.30
CA PRO A 149 19.96 -8.28 -18.20
C PRO A 149 19.60 -6.88 -17.68
N ASP A 150 20.40 -5.87 -18.02
CA ASP A 150 20.15 -4.47 -17.60
C ASP A 150 19.00 -3.82 -18.37
N ASP A 151 18.83 -4.28 -19.60
CA ASP A 151 17.86 -3.86 -20.61
C ASP A 151 16.74 -4.91 -20.77
N ALA A 152 16.50 -5.71 -19.73
CA ALA A 152 15.31 -6.54 -19.64
C ALA A 152 14.09 -5.67 -19.91
N PHE A 153 13.54 -5.76 -21.12
CA PHE A 153 12.37 -4.99 -21.56
C PHE A 153 11.11 -5.29 -20.71
N TRP A 154 11.18 -6.33 -19.88
CA TRP A 154 10.06 -6.96 -19.17
C TRP A 154 10.09 -6.74 -17.65
N GLY A 155 10.71 -5.67 -17.12
CA GLY A 155 10.51 -5.39 -15.70
C GLY A 155 11.32 -4.25 -15.12
N ASP A 156 10.61 -3.33 -14.48
CA ASP A 156 11.16 -2.49 -13.43
C ASP A 156 11.63 -3.37 -12.24
N ASP A 157 12.33 -2.77 -11.28
CA ASP A 157 12.94 -3.51 -10.18
C ASP A 157 11.91 -4.21 -9.26
N ASP A 158 10.71 -3.67 -9.17
CA ASP A 158 9.57 -4.20 -8.43
C ASP A 158 9.03 -5.53 -8.98
N GLU A 159 9.01 -5.70 -10.30
CA GLU A 159 8.64 -6.96 -10.97
C GLU A 159 9.71 -8.05 -10.79
N ALA A 160 10.99 -7.68 -10.79
CA ALA A 160 12.06 -8.63 -10.50
C ALA A 160 12.02 -9.09 -9.02
N ILE A 161 11.64 -8.18 -8.10
CA ILE A 161 11.58 -8.48 -6.67
C ILE A 161 10.39 -9.37 -6.32
N ILE A 162 9.23 -9.23 -6.97
CA ILE A 162 8.10 -10.15 -6.74
C ILE A 162 8.45 -11.59 -7.15
N ASP A 163 9.13 -11.79 -8.29
CA ASP A 163 9.59 -13.13 -8.71
C ASP A 163 10.55 -13.74 -7.67
N PHE A 164 11.54 -12.98 -7.22
CA PHE A 164 12.47 -13.40 -6.17
C PHE A 164 11.73 -13.78 -4.89
N ARG A 165 10.83 -12.90 -4.40
CA ARG A 165 10.05 -13.10 -3.18
C ARG A 165 9.22 -14.37 -3.26
N ASN A 166 8.47 -14.56 -4.35
CA ASN A 166 7.59 -15.70 -4.53
C ASN A 166 8.36 -17.02 -4.57
N ARG A 167 9.50 -17.08 -5.27
CA ARG A 167 10.36 -18.28 -5.30
C ARG A 167 10.99 -18.61 -3.94
N ARG A 168 11.29 -17.59 -3.13
CA ARG A 168 11.91 -17.76 -1.81
C ARG A 168 10.91 -17.98 -0.69
N GLY A 169 9.62 -17.69 -0.92
CA GLY A 169 8.63 -17.64 0.14
C GLY A 169 8.97 -16.56 1.18
N LEU A 170 9.57 -15.44 0.75
CA LEU A 170 9.97 -14.37 1.65
C LEU A 170 8.72 -13.62 2.16
N PRO A 171 8.44 -13.63 3.46
CA PRO A 171 7.32 -12.86 4.00
C PRO A 171 7.61 -11.35 3.92
N MET A 172 6.64 -10.59 3.43
CA MET A 172 6.76 -9.15 3.25
C MET A 172 5.48 -8.43 3.64
N THR A 173 5.64 -7.30 4.31
CA THR A 173 4.53 -6.46 4.78
C THR A 173 4.79 -4.99 4.50
N ALA A 174 3.74 -4.22 4.26
CA ALA A 174 3.80 -2.77 4.30
C ALA A 174 3.60 -2.23 5.72
N THR A 175 4.26 -1.13 6.06
CA THR A 175 4.07 -0.43 7.33
C THR A 175 2.77 0.39 7.31
N ILE A 176 2.03 0.40 8.43
CA ILE A 176 0.89 1.30 8.65
C ILE A 176 1.16 2.11 9.93
N PRO A 177 1.29 3.45 9.88
CA PRO A 177 1.31 4.26 8.65
C PRO A 177 2.55 3.96 7.79
N HIS A 178 2.50 4.42 6.55
CA HIS A 178 3.67 4.47 5.69
C HIS A 178 4.71 5.43 6.25
N LEU A 179 5.98 5.05 6.14
CA LEU A 179 7.12 5.81 6.66
C LEU A 179 7.76 6.72 5.60
N VAL A 180 7.39 6.54 4.34
CA VAL A 180 7.76 7.42 3.23
C VAL A 180 6.55 7.68 2.35
N ASP A 181 6.59 8.77 1.61
CA ASP A 181 5.66 9.10 0.53
C ASP A 181 6.42 9.35 -0.78
N HIS A 182 5.72 9.45 -1.88
CA HIS A 182 6.25 9.87 -3.18
C HIS A 182 6.14 11.39 -3.34
N THR A 183 7.13 12.03 -3.97
CA THR A 183 7.03 13.45 -4.38
C THR A 183 6.10 13.63 -5.59
N ASP A 184 5.54 14.83 -5.80
CA ASP A 184 4.72 15.14 -6.97
C ASP A 184 5.52 15.32 -8.29
N HIS A 185 6.76 14.82 -8.36
CA HIS A 185 7.59 14.96 -9.56
C HIS A 185 7.22 13.94 -10.65
N PRO A 186 7.35 14.31 -11.95
CA PRO A 186 7.18 13.37 -13.06
C PRO A 186 8.04 12.11 -12.92
N SER A 187 7.50 10.99 -13.41
CA SER A 187 8.18 9.70 -13.47
C SER A 187 9.30 9.72 -14.50
N LEU A 188 10.50 9.33 -14.08
CA LEU A 188 11.61 9.12 -15.04
C LEU A 188 11.45 7.83 -15.86
N ALA A 189 10.59 6.91 -15.41
CA ALA A 189 10.27 5.66 -16.10
C ALA A 189 9.13 5.80 -17.12
N GLY A 190 8.50 6.99 -17.23
CA GLY A 190 7.39 7.23 -18.16
C GLY A 190 6.01 6.88 -17.60
N ASN A 191 5.91 6.57 -16.31
CA ASN A 191 4.66 6.24 -15.60
C ASN A 191 3.83 7.49 -15.26
N ASP A 192 3.94 8.58 -16.04
CA ASP A 192 3.21 9.83 -15.81
C ASP A 192 1.69 9.66 -16.04
N LEU A 193 1.30 8.63 -16.79
CA LEU A 193 -0.10 8.28 -17.04
C LEU A 193 -0.79 7.64 -15.82
N ASP A 194 -0.03 7.19 -14.82
CA ASP A 194 -0.57 6.53 -13.61
C ASP A 194 -1.05 7.53 -12.55
N GLY A 195 -0.93 8.83 -12.82
CA GLY A 195 -1.38 9.92 -11.94
C GLY A 195 -0.43 10.17 -10.77
N SER A 196 -0.95 10.84 -9.73
CA SER A 196 -0.19 11.03 -8.48
C SER A 196 -0.01 9.70 -7.75
N ARG A 197 1.13 9.53 -7.07
CA ARG A 197 1.63 8.25 -6.54
C ARG A 197 1.80 8.29 -5.03
N HIS A 198 0.85 8.89 -4.31
CA HIS A 198 0.94 8.97 -2.85
C HIS A 198 0.70 7.63 -2.15
N GLY A 199 1.19 7.53 -0.92
CA GLY A 199 0.97 6.40 -0.04
C GLY A 199 -0.49 6.22 0.40
N THR A 200 -0.90 4.95 0.53
CA THR A 200 -2.26 4.56 0.92
C THR A 200 -2.63 5.00 2.34
N VAL A 201 -1.71 4.93 3.30
CA VAL A 201 -1.95 5.37 4.69
C VAL A 201 -0.83 6.27 5.16
N LEU A 202 -0.98 7.56 4.88
CA LEU A 202 -0.05 8.59 5.31
C LEU A 202 -0.64 9.42 6.45
N ALA A 203 0.12 9.54 7.52
CA ALA A 203 -0.23 10.39 8.65
C ALA A 203 1.01 11.15 9.15
N PRO A 204 1.59 12.04 8.31
CA PRO A 204 2.77 12.79 8.68
C PRO A 204 2.51 13.62 9.95
N GLY A 205 3.40 13.51 10.93
CA GLY A 205 3.26 14.20 12.22
C GLY A 205 2.38 13.48 13.25
N LEU A 206 1.72 12.38 12.89
CA LEU A 206 1.04 11.54 13.87
C LEU A 206 2.06 10.86 14.78
N ARG A 207 1.97 11.12 16.08
CA ARG A 207 2.84 10.47 17.06
C ARG A 207 2.33 9.06 17.35
N LEU A 208 3.11 8.05 16.97
CA LEU A 208 2.77 6.66 17.24
C LEU A 208 2.96 6.34 18.73
N PRO A 209 2.03 5.59 19.35
CA PRO A 209 2.16 5.19 20.75
C PRO A 209 3.26 4.13 20.89
N PRO A 210 3.90 4.04 22.06
CA PRO A 210 4.81 2.94 22.36
C PRO A 210 4.12 1.59 22.11
N GLY A 211 4.81 0.67 21.43
CA GLY A 211 4.27 -0.65 21.13
C GLY A 211 3.31 -0.70 19.93
N HIS A 212 3.12 0.39 19.17
CA HIS A 212 2.38 0.37 17.91
C HIS A 212 2.84 -0.79 16.98
N TRP A 213 4.15 -0.94 16.84
CA TRP A 213 4.77 -1.98 16.01
C TRP A 213 4.71 -3.40 16.62
N ALA A 214 4.24 -3.56 17.86
CA ALA A 214 4.16 -4.86 18.54
C ALA A 214 2.96 -5.72 18.11
N ASP A 215 2.07 -5.17 17.28
CA ASP A 215 0.94 -5.92 16.69
C ASP A 215 1.46 -7.19 15.98
N SER A 216 0.89 -8.35 16.33
CA SER A 216 1.29 -9.65 15.77
C SER A 216 0.91 -9.80 14.28
N PRO A 217 1.72 -10.50 13.47
CA PRO A 217 1.33 -10.89 12.12
C PRO A 217 0.17 -11.87 12.17
N ASP A 218 -1.01 -11.38 11.85
CA ASP A 218 -2.05 -12.27 11.37
C ASP A 218 -2.14 -12.06 9.86
N GLU A 219 -1.37 -12.84 9.09
CA GLU A 219 -1.47 -12.88 7.62
C GLU A 219 -2.63 -13.78 7.16
N ALA A 220 -3.02 -14.75 8.01
CA ALA A 220 -4.02 -15.77 7.69
C ALA A 220 -5.42 -15.17 7.48
N GLY A 221 -5.71 -14.03 8.10
CA GLY A 221 -6.98 -13.31 7.93
C GLY A 221 -7.02 -12.30 6.78
N PHE A 222 -6.05 -12.25 5.85
CA PHE A 222 -6.01 -11.22 4.80
C PHE A 222 -5.80 -11.73 3.38
N THR A 223 -5.43 -13.00 3.19
CA THR A 223 -5.19 -13.60 1.86
C THR A 223 -5.70 -15.03 1.79
N GLY A 224 -6.12 -15.50 0.62
CA GLY A 224 -6.32 -16.93 0.35
C GLY A 224 -7.72 -17.52 0.52
N GLY A 225 -8.79 -16.75 0.33
CA GLY A 225 -10.15 -17.28 0.20
C GLY A 225 -10.49 -17.78 -1.23
N PRO A 226 -11.47 -18.68 -1.41
CA PRO A 226 -11.91 -19.17 -2.73
C PRO A 226 -12.51 -18.08 -3.63
N HIS A 227 -12.91 -16.94 -3.05
CA HIS A 227 -13.38 -15.74 -3.73
C HIS A 227 -12.49 -14.54 -3.35
N GLU A 228 -11.17 -14.69 -3.42
CA GLU A 228 -10.25 -13.59 -3.15
C GLU A 228 -10.53 -12.44 -4.15
N PHE A 229 -10.97 -11.29 -3.64
CA PHE A 229 -11.22 -10.10 -4.44
C PHE A 229 -10.61 -8.86 -3.78
N THR A 230 -10.43 -7.82 -4.57
CA THR A 230 -10.10 -6.48 -4.09
C THR A 230 -11.12 -5.48 -4.61
N VAL A 231 -11.32 -4.42 -3.84
CA VAL A 231 -12.21 -3.33 -4.22
C VAL A 231 -11.36 -2.14 -4.65
N GLU A 232 -11.68 -1.60 -5.81
CA GLU A 232 -11.06 -0.40 -6.36
C GLU A 232 -12.09 0.71 -6.46
N LEU A 233 -11.70 1.94 -6.13
CA LEU A 233 -12.46 3.13 -6.49
C LEU A 233 -11.65 3.82 -7.58
N ARG A 234 -12.18 3.90 -8.80
CA ARG A 234 -11.47 4.46 -9.96
C ARG A 234 -12.41 5.26 -10.83
N GLY A 235 -12.04 6.51 -11.09
CA GLY A 235 -12.82 7.41 -11.93
C GLY A 235 -14.26 7.57 -11.46
N SER A 236 -14.44 7.73 -10.15
CA SER A 236 -15.73 7.82 -9.45
C SER A 236 -16.62 6.58 -9.61
N ARG A 237 -16.02 5.39 -9.70
CA ARG A 237 -16.74 4.09 -9.76
C ARG A 237 -16.10 3.07 -8.84
N CYS A 238 -16.93 2.33 -8.12
CA CYS A 238 -16.54 1.16 -7.35
C CYS A 238 -16.46 -0.06 -8.29
N LEU A 239 -15.34 -0.76 -8.24
CA LEU A 239 -15.04 -1.91 -9.07
C LEU A 239 -14.55 -3.06 -8.19
N ILE A 240 -14.87 -4.28 -8.59
CA ILE A 240 -14.38 -5.51 -7.97
C ILE A 240 -13.36 -6.15 -8.90
N ARG A 241 -12.22 -6.55 -8.35
CA ARG A 241 -11.21 -7.36 -9.04
C ARG A 241 -11.12 -8.72 -8.38
N PHE A 242 -11.33 -9.77 -9.15
CA PHE A 242 -11.14 -11.13 -8.66
C PHE A 242 -9.70 -11.54 -8.87
N VAL A 243 -9.06 -11.97 -7.79
CA VAL A 243 -7.74 -12.56 -7.83
C VAL A 243 -7.92 -14.00 -8.30
N ARG A 244 -7.31 -14.33 -9.44
CA ARG A 244 -7.37 -15.68 -10.02
C ARG A 244 -6.00 -16.33 -9.97
N PRO A 245 -5.67 -17.05 -8.87
CA PRO A 245 -4.44 -17.81 -8.77
C PRO A 245 -4.23 -18.71 -9.99
N GLY A 246 -3.14 -18.54 -10.73
CA GLY A 246 -2.79 -19.39 -11.87
C GLY A 246 -3.48 -19.04 -13.19
N ALA A 247 -4.32 -18.01 -13.22
CA ALA A 247 -4.57 -17.30 -14.48
C ALA A 247 -3.35 -16.40 -14.71
N ASP A 248 -2.67 -16.53 -15.85
CA ASP A 248 -1.53 -15.68 -16.24
C ASP A 248 -2.00 -14.25 -16.59
N GLU A 249 -2.73 -13.62 -15.67
CA GLU A 249 -3.33 -12.32 -15.83
C GLU A 249 -2.42 -11.24 -15.29
N TYR A 250 -2.14 -10.26 -16.16
CA TYR A 250 -1.35 -9.11 -15.80
C TYR A 250 -2.10 -8.24 -14.80
N VAL A 251 -1.56 -8.06 -13.60
CA VAL A 251 -2.22 -7.39 -12.48
C VAL A 251 -2.64 -5.94 -12.77
N SER A 252 -1.93 -5.25 -13.66
CA SER A 252 -2.27 -3.88 -14.09
C SER A 252 -3.31 -3.83 -15.21
N HIS A 253 -4.00 -4.94 -15.52
CA HIS A 253 -5.06 -4.91 -16.53
C HIS A 253 -6.14 -3.87 -16.14
N PRO A 254 -6.69 -3.11 -17.11
CA PRO A 254 -7.65 -2.04 -16.80
C PRO A 254 -9.02 -2.56 -16.37
N TYR A 255 -9.29 -3.85 -16.55
CA TYR A 255 -10.60 -4.45 -16.31
C TYR A 255 -10.88 -4.58 -14.81
N GLY A 256 -11.83 -3.80 -14.32
CA GLY A 256 -12.53 -4.07 -13.07
C GLY A 256 -14.00 -4.36 -13.38
N TRP A 257 -14.62 -5.22 -12.58
CA TRP A 257 -16.02 -5.57 -12.75
C TRP A 257 -16.89 -4.59 -11.96
N TYR A 258 -17.96 -4.07 -12.56
CA TYR A 258 -18.81 -3.12 -11.85
C TYR A 258 -19.45 -3.79 -10.64
N TRP A 259 -19.33 -3.16 -9.47
CA TRP A 259 -19.66 -3.79 -8.19
C TRP A 259 -21.11 -4.28 -8.13
N HIS A 260 -22.06 -3.51 -8.66
CA HIS A 260 -23.47 -3.83 -8.59
C HIS A 260 -23.76 -5.18 -9.27
N ASP A 261 -23.17 -5.41 -10.45
CA ASP A 261 -23.45 -6.61 -11.25
C ASP A 261 -22.66 -7.84 -10.76
N TRP A 262 -21.56 -7.62 -10.03
CA TRP A 262 -20.58 -8.68 -9.72
C TRP A 262 -20.37 -8.96 -8.24
N CYS A 263 -20.91 -8.14 -7.33
CA CYS A 263 -20.79 -8.39 -5.89
C CYS A 263 -21.47 -9.71 -5.47
N GLY A 264 -22.46 -10.19 -6.22
CA GLY A 264 -23.04 -11.53 -6.06
C GLY A 264 -22.03 -12.67 -6.18
N VAL A 265 -21.03 -12.54 -7.07
CA VAL A 265 -19.93 -13.52 -7.22
C VAL A 265 -19.00 -13.48 -6.01
N ALA A 266 -18.84 -12.31 -5.38
CA ALA A 266 -18.14 -12.17 -4.10
C ALA A 266 -19.04 -12.55 -2.90
N GLY A 267 -20.26 -13.02 -3.14
CA GLY A 267 -21.22 -13.47 -2.13
C GLY A 267 -21.96 -12.35 -1.43
N PHE A 268 -22.12 -11.17 -2.05
CA PHE A 268 -22.89 -10.06 -1.51
C PHE A 268 -24.10 -9.74 -2.39
N ASP A 269 -25.20 -9.36 -1.77
CA ASP A 269 -26.40 -8.92 -2.46
C ASP A 269 -26.34 -7.41 -2.72
N PRO A 270 -26.38 -6.94 -3.99
CA PRO A 270 -26.33 -5.51 -4.29
C PRO A 270 -27.50 -4.72 -3.71
N ASP A 271 -28.69 -5.33 -3.61
CA ASP A 271 -29.88 -4.66 -3.07
C ASP A 271 -29.69 -4.35 -1.60
N THR A 272 -29.14 -5.29 -0.82
CA THR A 272 -28.76 -5.07 0.59
C THR A 272 -27.78 -3.89 0.75
N ILE A 273 -26.83 -3.72 -0.17
CA ILE A 273 -25.86 -2.60 -0.13
C ILE A 273 -26.57 -1.27 -0.38
N LEU A 274 -27.47 -1.22 -1.36
CA LEU A 274 -28.24 -0.02 -1.73
C LEU A 274 -29.26 0.36 -0.65
N ASP A 275 -29.95 -0.61 -0.07
CA ASP A 275 -30.90 -0.40 1.03
C ASP A 275 -30.19 0.21 2.24
N GLY A 276 -29.00 -0.31 2.59
CA GLY A 276 -28.16 0.27 3.64
C GLY A 276 -27.77 1.73 3.35
N PHE A 277 -27.54 2.08 2.09
CA PHE A 277 -27.24 3.46 1.70
C PHE A 277 -28.49 4.36 1.81
N ALA A 278 -29.65 3.86 1.41
CA ALA A 278 -30.92 4.59 1.51
C ALA A 278 -31.28 4.90 2.98
N ASP A 279 -31.07 3.94 3.88
CA ASP A 279 -31.20 4.13 5.33
C ASP A 279 -30.28 5.26 5.83
N PHE A 280 -29.02 5.23 5.41
CA PHE A 280 -28.02 6.21 5.79
C PHE A 280 -28.38 7.62 5.28
N LEU A 281 -28.80 7.76 4.03
CA LEU A 281 -29.22 9.05 3.47
C LEU A 281 -30.43 9.63 4.23
N SER A 282 -31.36 8.76 4.63
CA SER A 282 -32.53 9.14 5.42
C SER A 282 -32.17 9.69 6.81
N SER A 283 -30.96 9.42 7.31
CA SER A 283 -30.45 9.97 8.58
C SER A 283 -29.87 11.39 8.48
N GLY A 284 -29.77 11.96 7.26
CA GLY A 284 -29.50 13.39 7.05
C GLY A 284 -28.06 13.80 6.70
N LEU A 285 -27.19 12.86 6.29
CA LEU A 285 -25.81 13.18 5.92
C LEU A 285 -25.63 13.35 4.40
N VAL A 286 -25.86 14.56 3.88
CA VAL A 286 -25.29 14.96 2.56
C VAL A 286 -24.75 16.38 2.68
N ALA A 287 -23.43 16.49 2.86
CA ALA A 287 -22.74 17.77 2.81
C ALA A 287 -22.74 18.35 1.38
N GLY A 288 -22.56 19.67 1.26
CA GLY A 288 -22.40 20.30 -0.05
C GLY A 288 -21.22 19.72 -0.84
N GLY A 289 -21.36 19.62 -2.16
CA GLY A 289 -20.30 19.11 -3.05
C GLY A 289 -20.22 17.59 -3.18
N VAL A 290 -21.09 16.84 -2.50
CA VAL A 290 -21.25 15.39 -2.67
C VAL A 290 -22.41 15.10 -3.63
N THR A 291 -22.18 14.29 -4.66
CA THR A 291 -23.25 13.82 -5.54
C THR A 291 -23.78 12.47 -5.06
N VAL A 292 -25.08 12.21 -5.20
CA VAL A 292 -25.66 10.91 -4.80
C VAL A 292 -25.00 9.76 -5.56
N ALA A 293 -24.72 9.93 -6.85
CA ALA A 293 -24.07 8.91 -7.66
C ALA A 293 -22.68 8.54 -7.13
N GLU A 294 -21.82 9.53 -6.85
CA GLU A 294 -20.50 9.26 -6.28
C GLU A 294 -20.59 8.72 -4.85
N ALA A 295 -21.54 9.22 -4.07
CA ALA A 295 -21.78 8.74 -2.71
C ALA A 295 -22.20 7.27 -2.69
N THR A 296 -23.02 6.81 -3.64
CA THR A 296 -23.37 5.39 -3.79
C THR A 296 -22.13 4.54 -4.04
N GLU A 297 -21.26 4.96 -4.95
CA GLU A 297 -20.03 4.23 -5.30
C GLU A 297 -19.06 4.18 -4.10
N VAL A 298 -18.90 5.29 -3.39
CA VAL A 298 -18.08 5.40 -2.19
C VAL A 298 -18.64 4.57 -1.03
N TRP A 299 -19.97 4.57 -0.86
CA TRP A 299 -20.67 3.73 0.10
C TRP A 299 -20.44 2.25 -0.20
N ALA A 300 -20.66 1.83 -1.44
CA ALA A 300 -20.48 0.44 -1.86
C ALA A 300 -19.03 -0.03 -1.63
N ALA A 301 -18.05 0.81 -1.96
CA ALA A 301 -16.64 0.51 -1.70
C ALA A 301 -16.36 0.31 -0.20
N GLY A 302 -16.89 1.21 0.64
CA GLY A 302 -16.82 1.09 2.10
C GLY A 302 -17.49 -0.17 2.61
N TYR A 303 -18.73 -0.44 2.19
CA TYR A 303 -19.50 -1.62 2.57
C TYR A 303 -18.76 -2.91 2.26
N LEU A 304 -18.28 -3.08 1.03
CA LEU A 304 -17.55 -4.27 0.61
C LEU A 304 -16.26 -4.46 1.41
N LEU A 305 -15.52 -3.38 1.70
CA LEU A 305 -14.34 -3.44 2.57
C LEU A 305 -14.67 -3.93 3.98
N GLY A 306 -15.74 -3.42 4.57
CA GLY A 306 -16.20 -3.82 5.91
C GLY A 306 -16.69 -5.26 5.97
N ALA A 307 -17.47 -5.65 4.96
CA ALA A 307 -18.00 -7.01 4.86
C ALA A 307 -16.88 -8.04 4.63
N ASP A 308 -15.89 -7.72 3.79
CA ASP A 308 -14.68 -8.52 3.59
C ASP A 308 -13.84 -8.62 4.89
N LEU A 309 -13.69 -7.52 5.62
CA LEU A 309 -13.01 -7.52 6.92
C LEU A 309 -13.72 -8.43 7.94
N ALA A 310 -15.04 -8.39 8.02
CA ALA A 310 -15.80 -9.24 8.94
C ALA A 310 -15.67 -10.73 8.59
N ARG A 311 -15.72 -11.08 7.29
CA ARG A 311 -15.56 -12.46 6.80
C ARG A 311 -14.16 -13.01 7.01
N SER A 312 -13.15 -12.16 6.99
CA SER A 312 -11.76 -12.60 7.10
C SER A 312 -11.37 -13.07 8.50
N GLY A 313 -12.27 -12.91 9.49
CA GLY A 313 -12.05 -13.31 10.87
C GLY A 313 -11.00 -12.46 11.59
N ALA A 314 -10.48 -11.41 10.95
CA ALA A 314 -9.50 -10.52 11.52
C ALA A 314 -10.10 -9.81 12.73
N ARG A 315 -9.69 -10.22 13.93
CA ARG A 315 -10.20 -9.63 15.17
C ARG A 315 -9.83 -8.14 15.23
N PRO A 316 -10.81 -7.21 15.31
CA PRO A 316 -10.53 -5.79 15.42
C PRO A 316 -9.66 -5.50 16.64
N VAL A 317 -8.64 -4.66 16.47
CA VAL A 317 -7.87 -4.14 17.61
C VAL A 317 -8.66 -3.02 18.27
N ALA A 318 -8.56 -2.92 19.60
CA ALA A 318 -9.22 -1.88 20.37
C ALA A 318 -8.93 -0.48 19.80
N ASP A 319 -9.98 0.33 19.79
CA ASP A 319 -9.94 1.68 19.24
C ASP A 319 -9.12 2.63 20.10
N GLY A 320 -8.53 3.61 19.43
CA GLY A 320 -7.80 4.72 20.03
C GLY A 320 -7.62 5.84 19.00
N PRO A 321 -7.27 7.06 19.44
CA PRO A 321 -7.22 8.24 18.55
C PRO A 321 -6.25 8.05 17.38
N VAL A 322 -5.13 7.35 17.60
CA VAL A 322 -4.14 7.05 16.56
C VAL A 322 -4.72 6.11 15.51
N ARG A 323 -5.37 5.00 15.92
CA ARG A 323 -5.96 4.05 14.97
C ARG A 323 -7.13 4.68 14.21
N ALA A 324 -7.93 5.52 14.86
CA ALA A 324 -8.98 6.30 14.21
C ALA A 324 -8.41 7.23 13.12
N ALA A 325 -7.32 7.96 13.42
CA ALA A 325 -6.65 8.81 12.44
C ALA A 325 -6.10 8.02 11.24
N LEU A 326 -5.54 6.83 11.49
CA LEU A 326 -5.03 5.95 10.42
C LEU A 326 -6.16 5.39 9.53
N ARG A 327 -7.31 5.04 10.10
CA ARG A 327 -8.51 4.66 9.32
C ARG A 327 -8.98 5.81 8.45
N THR A 328 -9.09 7.01 9.02
CA THR A 328 -9.45 8.20 8.25
C THR A 328 -8.47 8.43 7.09
N ALA A 329 -7.16 8.39 7.35
CA ALA A 329 -6.14 8.53 6.31
C ALA A 329 -6.27 7.47 5.19
N ALA A 330 -6.58 6.22 5.54
CA ALA A 330 -6.78 5.14 4.60
C ALA A 330 -8.01 5.35 3.68
N LEU A 331 -9.09 5.87 4.23
CA LEU A 331 -10.32 6.16 3.47
C LEU A 331 -10.16 7.42 2.63
N GLU A 332 -9.59 8.49 3.20
CA GLU A 332 -9.36 9.73 2.48
C GLU A 332 -8.42 9.54 1.28
N SER A 333 -7.36 8.72 1.42
CA SER A 333 -6.48 8.39 0.30
C SER A 333 -7.22 7.65 -0.82
N TRP A 334 -8.23 6.85 -0.48
CA TRP A 334 -9.08 6.16 -1.44
C TRP A 334 -9.96 7.12 -2.23
N ILE A 335 -10.51 8.13 -1.53
CA ILE A 335 -11.30 9.21 -2.15
C ILE A 335 -10.41 10.06 -3.07
N ASP A 336 -9.24 10.49 -2.58
CA ASP A 336 -8.29 11.31 -3.34
C ASP A 336 -7.81 10.60 -4.62
N SER A 337 -7.55 9.30 -4.56
CA SER A 337 -7.10 8.52 -5.72
C SER A 337 -8.23 8.07 -6.64
N GLY A 338 -9.45 7.91 -6.10
CA GLY A 338 -10.52 7.17 -6.77
C GLY A 338 -11.57 8.03 -7.46
N LEU A 339 -11.80 9.27 -7.02
CA LEU A 339 -12.73 10.19 -7.68
C LEU A 339 -12.09 10.84 -8.93
N ARG A 340 -12.89 11.15 -9.95
CA ARG A 340 -12.39 11.79 -11.19
C ARG A 340 -11.79 13.16 -10.95
N ALA A 341 -12.40 13.91 -10.04
CA ALA A 341 -11.94 15.22 -9.62
C ALA A 341 -11.64 15.15 -8.13
N ARG A 342 -10.48 15.68 -7.72
CA ARG A 342 -10.13 15.75 -6.31
C ARG A 342 -11.15 16.65 -5.59
N PRO A 343 -11.88 16.14 -4.60
CA PRO A 343 -12.90 16.92 -3.91
C PRO A 343 -12.28 18.04 -3.06
N ALA A 344 -13.05 19.10 -2.83
CA ALA A 344 -12.71 20.08 -1.79
C ALA A 344 -12.68 19.42 -0.40
N ALA A 345 -12.03 20.05 0.57
CA ALA A 345 -11.76 19.42 1.87
C ALA A 345 -13.03 18.98 2.64
N ASP A 346 -14.11 19.76 2.56
CA ASP A 346 -15.41 19.45 3.14
C ASP A 346 -16.09 18.26 2.46
N ALA A 347 -16.12 18.25 1.12
CA ALA A 347 -16.64 17.13 0.34
C ALA A 347 -15.80 15.86 0.54
N ARG A 348 -14.47 15.99 0.64
CA ARG A 348 -13.53 14.90 0.95
C ARG A 348 -13.85 14.25 2.29
N ALA A 349 -14.03 15.07 3.33
CA ALA A 349 -14.40 14.59 4.66
C ALA A 349 -15.77 13.90 4.65
N ALA A 350 -16.74 14.44 3.89
CA ALA A 350 -18.06 13.83 3.74
C ALA A 350 -18.00 12.47 3.02
N TYR A 351 -17.25 12.36 1.92
CA TYR A 351 -17.02 11.07 1.24
C TYR A 351 -16.31 10.06 2.14
N ALA A 352 -15.29 10.48 2.89
CA ALA A 352 -14.63 9.60 3.86
C ALA A 352 -15.59 9.11 4.95
N ALA A 353 -16.49 9.98 5.44
CA ALA A 353 -17.52 9.62 6.42
C ALA A 353 -18.55 8.63 5.84
N ILE A 354 -18.99 8.84 4.59
CA ILE A 354 -19.87 7.91 3.86
C ILE A 354 -19.19 6.53 3.72
N CYS A 355 -17.92 6.51 3.32
CA CYS A 355 -17.16 5.27 3.18
C CYS A 355 -17.00 4.55 4.54
N ALA A 356 -16.70 5.31 5.61
CA ALA A 356 -16.60 4.77 6.96
C ALA A 356 -17.93 4.18 7.46
N ALA A 357 -19.04 4.86 7.20
CA ALA A 357 -20.38 4.38 7.55
C ALA A 357 -20.74 3.11 6.77
N GLY A 358 -20.44 3.07 5.46
CA GLY A 358 -20.59 1.87 4.65
C GLY A 358 -19.77 0.71 5.22
N CYS A 359 -18.50 0.94 5.56
CA CYS A 359 -17.64 -0.06 6.19
C CYS A 359 -18.18 -0.58 7.52
N ALA A 360 -18.71 0.30 8.37
CA ALA A 360 -19.33 -0.12 9.63
C ALA A 360 -20.59 -0.97 9.39
N ARG A 361 -21.44 -0.59 8.42
CA ARG A 361 -22.64 -1.35 8.03
C ARG A 361 -22.27 -2.72 7.48
N GLY A 362 -21.39 -2.78 6.49
CA GLY A 362 -20.95 -4.04 5.88
C GLY A 362 -20.31 -4.99 6.90
N SER A 363 -19.52 -4.45 7.84
CA SER A 363 -18.96 -5.25 8.94
C SER A 363 -20.05 -5.81 9.85
N SER A 364 -21.05 -5.00 10.20
CA SER A 364 -22.15 -5.39 11.10
C SER A 364 -23.03 -6.46 10.48
N ASP A 365 -23.39 -6.30 9.21
CA ASP A 365 -24.26 -7.23 8.47
C ASP A 365 -23.60 -8.61 8.28
N HIS A 366 -22.27 -8.70 8.40
CA HIS A 366 -21.50 -9.93 8.21
C HIS A 366 -20.77 -10.42 9.47
N SER A 367 -20.96 -9.75 10.60
CA SER A 367 -20.40 -10.17 11.88
C SER A 367 -21.11 -11.44 12.37
N GLY A 368 -20.48 -12.60 12.17
CA GLY A 368 -21.02 -13.91 12.58
C GLY A 368 -21.37 -14.87 11.44
N ALA A 369 -21.25 -14.44 10.18
CA ALA A 369 -21.29 -15.34 9.04
C ALA A 369 -19.94 -16.08 8.97
N ALA A 370 -19.91 -17.35 9.40
CA ALA A 370 -18.78 -18.21 9.07
C ALA A 370 -18.67 -18.29 7.54
N CYS A 371 -17.45 -18.14 6.98
CA CYS A 371 -17.21 -18.46 5.57
C CYS A 371 -17.79 -19.86 5.29
N PRO A 372 -18.72 -20.01 4.34
CA PRO A 372 -19.02 -21.32 3.82
C PRO A 372 -17.71 -21.88 3.26
N VAL A 373 -17.32 -23.06 3.76
CA VAL A 373 -16.08 -23.76 3.40
C VAL A 373 -16.17 -24.28 1.97
#